data_AF-A0A524EKA3-F1
#
_entry.id   AF-A0A524EKA3-F1
#
_cell.length_a   1.000
_cell.length_b   1.000
_cell.length_c   1.000
_cell.angle_alpha   90.00
_cell.angle_beta   90.00
_cell.angle_gamma   90.00
#
_symmetry.space_group_name_H-M   'P 1'
#
loop_
_entity.id
_entity.type
_entity.pdbx_description
1 polymer ?
#
loop_
_entity_poly.entity_id
_entity_poly.type
_entity_poly.pdbx_seq_one_letter_code
_entity_poly.pdbx_strand_id
1 'polypeptide(L)'
;MKSNQTSQKMPYVCVEKKHGEEIRRALLEHDLLNPAFRIISKDNRLYFPLKRNHETAERLLLLSPRSLTFGTRRFEEIVTPPSSLPDALKGYLSQDELEMIPRAYDLVGDIAVLEVPEELDAVKEQIGRHFLKIHPNFETVLNK
;
A
#
# COMPACT_ATOMS: atom_id res chain seq x y z
N MET A 1 -19.16 -4.22 2.94
CA MET A 1 -18.59 -3.10 3.72
C MET A 1 -17.97 -2.13 2.73
N LYS A 2 -18.42 -0.86 2.70
CA LYS A 2 -17.93 0.12 1.73
C LYS A 2 -16.51 0.53 2.14
N SER A 3 -15.52 0.28 1.30
CA SER A 3 -14.14 0.71 1.50
C SER A 3 -14.13 2.24 1.65
N ASN A 4 -13.75 2.75 2.82
CA ASN A 4 -13.49 4.17 3.02
C ASN A 4 -12.26 4.55 2.20
N GLN A 5 -12.46 4.94 0.94
CA GLN A 5 -11.40 5.54 0.14
C GLN A 5 -11.18 6.97 0.62
N THR A 6 -10.10 7.19 1.38
CA THR A 6 -9.66 8.53 1.77
C THR A 6 -9.08 9.23 0.54
N SER A 7 -9.55 10.45 0.27
CA SER A 7 -9.00 11.29 -0.80
C SER A 7 -8.15 12.40 -0.22
N GLN A 8 -6.91 12.54 -0.69
CA GLN A 8 -5.97 13.55 -0.22
C GLN A 8 -5.48 14.46 -1.36
N LYS A 9 -5.30 15.75 -1.07
CA LYS A 9 -4.74 16.73 -1.99
C LYS A 9 -3.20 16.71 -1.89
N MET A 10 -2.51 16.57 -3.01
CA MET A 10 -1.03 16.50 -3.08
C MET A 10 -0.50 17.01 -4.42
N PRO A 11 0.79 17.36 -4.51
CA PRO A 11 1.43 17.70 -5.78
C PRO A 11 1.41 16.55 -6.78
N TYR A 12 1.42 16.89 -8.07
CA TYR A 12 1.50 15.92 -9.16
C TYR A 12 2.38 16.43 -10.30
N VAL A 13 2.84 15.49 -11.13
CA VAL A 13 3.28 15.76 -12.49
C VAL A 13 2.34 15.09 -13.50
N CYS A 14 1.97 15.84 -14.52
CA CYS A 14 1.10 15.40 -15.61
C CYS A 14 1.90 15.31 -16.90
N VAL A 15 1.68 14.21 -17.63
CA VAL A 15 2.34 13.94 -18.90
C VAL A 15 1.38 13.22 -19.84
N GLU A 16 1.60 13.31 -21.15
CA GLU A 16 0.95 12.45 -22.12
C GLU A 16 1.26 10.96 -21.85
N LYS A 17 0.26 10.09 -22.07
CA LYS A 17 0.40 8.64 -21.86
C LYS A 17 1.62 8.02 -22.53
N LYS A 18 1.99 8.49 -23.72
CA LYS A 18 3.14 8.00 -24.50
C LYS A 18 4.49 8.12 -23.78
N HIS A 19 4.61 9.05 -22.82
CA HIS A 19 5.81 9.23 -22.00
C HIS A 19 5.62 8.73 -20.56
N GLY A 20 4.48 8.09 -20.28
CA GLY A 20 4.07 7.72 -18.93
C GLY A 20 5.06 6.82 -18.21
N GLU A 21 5.46 5.72 -18.85
CA GLU A 21 6.35 4.73 -18.22
C GLU A 21 7.74 5.31 -17.92
N GLU A 22 8.22 6.17 -18.81
CA GLU A 22 9.52 6.80 -18.63
C GLU A 22 9.50 7.78 -17.45
N ILE A 23 8.47 8.64 -17.36
CA ILE A 23 8.31 9.55 -16.22
C ILE A 23 8.09 8.76 -14.93
N ARG A 24 7.29 7.68 -14.97
CA ARG A 24 7.08 6.81 -13.81
C ARG A 24 8.40 6.24 -13.30
N ARG A 25 9.26 5.76 -14.19
CA ARG A 25 10.57 5.20 -13.84
C ARG A 25 11.48 6.25 -13.21
N ALA A 26 11.62 7.42 -13.83
CA ALA A 26 12.42 8.51 -13.29
C ALA A 26 11.94 8.94 -11.88
N LEU A 27 10.62 9.04 -11.68
CA LEU A 27 10.06 9.36 -10.37
C LEU A 27 10.31 8.27 -9.32
N LEU A 28 10.35 6.99 -9.71
CA LEU A 28 10.63 5.89 -8.79
C LEU A 28 12.12 5.80 -8.43
N GLU A 29 13.01 5.96 -9.41
CA GLU A 29 14.46 5.95 -9.21
C GLU A 29 14.92 7.02 -8.20
N HIS A 30 14.24 8.16 -8.17
CA HIS A 30 14.51 9.26 -7.26
C HIS A 30 13.58 9.32 -6.04
N ASP A 31 12.75 8.30 -5.82
CA ASP A 31 11.81 8.21 -4.69
C ASP A 31 10.81 9.39 -4.60
N LEU A 32 10.47 9.98 -5.74
CA LEU A 32 9.59 11.15 -5.86
C LEU A 32 8.11 10.77 -6.06
N LEU A 33 7.84 9.60 -6.62
CA LEU A 33 6.46 9.08 -6.76
C LEU A 33 5.90 8.70 -5.38
N ASN A 34 4.64 9.04 -5.12
CA ASN A 34 3.93 8.58 -3.93
C ASN A 34 3.09 7.33 -4.25
N PRO A 35 3.59 6.10 -3.96
CA PRO A 35 2.93 4.86 -4.37
C PRO A 35 1.68 4.54 -3.54
N ALA A 36 1.44 5.24 -2.43
CA ALA A 36 0.24 5.06 -1.64
C ALA A 36 -1.02 5.60 -2.35
N PHE A 37 -0.87 6.30 -3.48
CA PHE A 37 -1.98 6.95 -4.18
C PHE A 37 -2.07 6.50 -5.64
N ARG A 38 -3.31 6.39 -6.13
CA ARG A 38 -3.59 5.84 -7.46
C ARG A 38 -3.19 6.81 -8.57
N ILE A 39 -2.35 6.37 -9.52
CA ILE A 39 -2.08 7.14 -10.74
C ILE A 39 -3.39 7.33 -11.52
N ILE A 40 -3.72 8.57 -11.86
CA ILE A 40 -4.95 8.90 -12.59
C ILE A 40 -4.66 8.92 -14.08
N SER A 41 -5.50 8.25 -14.86
CA SER A 41 -5.43 8.17 -16.32
C SER A 41 -6.69 8.81 -16.90
N LYS A 42 -6.56 9.97 -17.55
CA LYS A 42 -7.69 10.73 -18.09
C LYS A 42 -7.27 11.53 -19.32
N ASP A 43 -8.10 11.57 -20.36
CA ASP A 43 -7.91 12.44 -21.54
C ASP A 43 -6.50 12.33 -22.17
N ASN A 44 -6.03 11.10 -22.39
CA ASN A 44 -4.68 10.78 -22.90
C ASN A 44 -3.51 11.31 -22.04
N ARG A 45 -3.78 11.67 -20.79
CA ARG A 45 -2.80 12.15 -19.82
C ARG A 45 -2.76 11.22 -18.60
N LEU A 46 -1.58 11.16 -17.99
CA LEU A 46 -1.34 10.49 -16.72
C LEU A 46 -0.97 11.54 -15.69
N TYR A 47 -1.51 11.39 -14.49
CA TYR A 47 -1.22 12.24 -13.33
C TYR A 47 -0.56 11.37 -12.28
N PHE A 48 0.71 11.64 -12.03
CA PHE A 48 1.52 10.91 -11.06
C PHE A 48 1.52 11.67 -9.73
N PRO A 49 1.04 11.05 -8.63
CA PRO A 49 1.08 11.66 -7.31
C PRO A 49 2.54 11.77 -6.83
N LEU A 50 2.95 12.96 -6.39
CA LEU A 50 4.31 13.20 -5.90
C LEU A 50 4.33 13.19 -4.38
N LYS A 51 5.47 12.78 -3.80
CA LYS A 51 5.75 13.01 -2.37
C LYS A 51 5.85 14.52 -2.10
N ARG A 52 5.73 14.92 -0.84
CA ARG A 52 5.69 16.36 -0.45
C ARG A 52 6.91 17.16 -0.94
N ASN A 53 8.07 16.53 -1.11
CA ASN A 53 9.28 17.11 -1.71
C ASN A 53 9.23 17.12 -3.26
N HIS A 54 8.25 17.82 -3.83
CA HIS A 54 8.03 17.85 -5.29
C HIS A 54 8.93 18.83 -6.06
N GLU A 55 9.60 19.78 -5.38
CA GLU A 55 10.51 20.75 -6.01
C GLU A 55 11.69 20.06 -6.73
N THR A 56 12.13 18.93 -6.17
CA THR A 56 13.16 18.07 -6.78
C THR A 56 12.64 17.46 -8.09
N ALA A 57 11.38 17.04 -8.14
CA ALA A 57 10.77 16.49 -9.35
C ALA A 57 10.63 17.53 -10.46
N GLU A 58 10.24 18.75 -10.09
CA GLU A 58 10.15 19.87 -11.03
C GLU A 58 11.52 20.17 -11.64
N ARG A 59 12.57 20.34 -10.82
CA ARG A 59 13.94 20.59 -11.31
C ARG A 59 14.47 19.46 -12.19
N LEU A 60 14.30 18.21 -11.78
CA LEU A 60 14.78 17.03 -12.49
C LEU A 60 14.13 16.93 -13.88
N LEU A 61 12.81 17.11 -13.93
CA LEU A 61 12.04 16.82 -15.13
C LEU A 61 11.89 18.03 -16.07
N LEU A 62 12.07 19.27 -15.59
CA LEU A 62 12.10 20.47 -16.45
C LEU A 62 13.24 20.44 -17.48
N LEU A 63 14.29 19.64 -17.23
CA LEU A 63 15.38 19.41 -18.18
C LEU A 63 14.98 18.47 -19.34
N SER A 64 13.81 17.84 -19.26
CA SER A 64 13.29 16.95 -20.30
C SER A 64 12.64 17.75 -21.44
N PRO A 65 12.80 17.38 -22.71
CA PRO A 65 12.19 18.06 -23.86
C PRO A 65 10.66 17.84 -23.97
N ARG A 66 9.99 17.47 -22.88
CA ARG A 66 8.60 17.00 -22.86
C ARG A 66 7.67 18.06 -22.31
N SER A 67 6.44 18.07 -22.80
CA SER A 67 5.36 18.83 -22.19
C SER A 67 4.97 18.18 -20.86
N LEU A 68 5.47 18.75 -19.77
CA LEU A 68 5.12 18.38 -18.39
C LEU A 68 4.33 19.51 -17.74
N THR A 69 3.37 19.15 -16.90
CA THR A 69 2.60 20.12 -16.12
C THR A 69 2.59 19.70 -14.67
N PHE A 70 3.01 20.61 -13.80
CA PHE A 70 2.96 20.43 -12.35
C PHE A 70 1.75 21.13 -11.77
N GLY A 71 1.30 20.66 -10.61
CA GLY A 71 0.24 21.31 -9.87
C GLY A 71 -0.20 20.47 -8.69
N THR A 72 -1.38 20.78 -8.15
CA THR A 72 -1.92 20.08 -6.98
C THR A 72 -3.31 19.55 -7.30
N ARG A 73 -3.58 18.27 -7.03
CA ARG A 73 -4.92 17.69 -7.17
C ARG A 73 -5.23 16.69 -6.07
N ARG A 74 -6.50 16.26 -6.00
CA ARG A 74 -6.92 15.15 -5.15
C ARG A 74 -6.62 13.81 -5.82
N PHE A 75 -6.06 12.90 -5.05
CA PHE A 75 -5.86 11.50 -5.39
C PHE A 75 -6.59 10.61 -4.40
N GLU A 76 -6.95 9.42 -4.86
CA GLU A 76 -7.48 8.35 -4.02
C GLU A 76 -6.30 7.53 -3.50
N GLU A 77 -6.31 7.28 -2.20
CA GLU A 77 -5.37 6.35 -1.57
C GLU A 77 -5.64 4.94 -2.09
N ILE A 78 -4.57 4.23 -2.45
CA ILE A 78 -4.63 2.80 -2.70
C ILE A 78 -4.73 2.16 -1.33
N VAL A 79 -5.95 1.76 -0.96
CA VAL A 79 -6.16 0.87 0.17
C VAL A 79 -5.68 -0.51 -0.25
N THR A 80 -4.39 -0.77 -0.10
CA THR A 80 -3.88 -2.13 -0.16
C THR A 80 -4.36 -2.84 1.10
N PRO A 81 -5.04 -4.00 0.99
CA PRO A 81 -5.18 -4.85 2.16
C PRO A 81 -3.78 -5.15 2.72
N PRO A 82 -3.63 -5.28 4.05
CA PRO A 82 -2.34 -5.58 4.64
C PRO A 82 -1.74 -6.80 3.96
N SER A 83 -0.51 -6.64 3.44
CA SER A 83 0.22 -7.68 2.71
C SER A 83 0.61 -8.86 3.58
N SER A 84 0.55 -8.69 4.89
CA SER A 84 0.93 -9.67 5.89
C SER A 84 0.11 -9.49 7.17
N LEU A 85 -0.01 -10.56 7.96
CA LEU A 85 -0.67 -10.54 9.25
C LEU A 85 -0.05 -9.51 10.24
N PRO A 86 1.29 -9.35 10.34
CA PRO A 86 1.89 -8.26 11.11
C PRO A 86 1.45 -6.87 10.63
N ASP A 87 1.40 -6.63 9.32
CA ASP A 87 0.94 -5.34 8.79
C ASP A 87 -0.51 -5.04 9.17
N ALA A 88 -1.36 -6.07 9.23
CA ALA A 88 -2.77 -5.92 9.62
C ALA A 88 -2.96 -5.59 11.10
N LEU A 89 -1.98 -5.95 11.93
CA LEU A 89 -2.00 -5.77 13.37
C LEU A 89 -1.15 -4.59 13.85
N LYS A 90 -0.43 -3.91 12.93
CA LYS A 90 0.26 -2.64 13.21
C LYS A 90 -0.73 -1.60 13.74
N GLY A 91 -0.43 -1.08 14.93
CA GLY A 91 -1.28 -0.12 15.64
C GLY A 91 -2.26 -0.75 16.64
N TYR A 92 -2.41 -2.08 16.63
CA TYR A 92 -3.09 -2.83 17.69
C TYR A 92 -2.10 -3.46 18.68
N LEU A 93 -0.92 -3.83 18.19
CA LEU A 93 0.14 -4.49 18.95
C LEU A 93 1.39 -3.61 19.02
N SER A 94 2.18 -3.82 20.07
CA SER A 94 3.54 -3.28 20.22
C SER A 94 4.51 -3.90 19.23
N GLN A 95 5.69 -3.29 19.07
CA GLN A 95 6.71 -3.79 18.16
C GLN A 95 7.18 -5.21 18.54
N ASP A 96 7.37 -5.47 19.84
CA ASP A 96 7.80 -6.78 20.35
C ASP A 96 6.73 -7.86 20.06
N GLU A 97 5.45 -7.53 20.25
CA GLU A 97 4.34 -8.44 19.92
C GLU A 97 4.23 -8.73 18.42
N LEU A 98 4.44 -7.72 17.57
CA LEU A 98 4.43 -7.89 16.11
C LEU A 98 5.53 -8.83 15.63
N GLU A 99 6.69 -8.84 16.31
CA GLU A 99 7.81 -9.72 15.99
C GLU A 99 7.53 -11.18 16.35
N MET A 100 6.68 -11.42 17.36
CA MET A 100 6.25 -12.75 17.79
C MET A 100 5.13 -13.34 16.92
N ILE A 101 4.56 -12.59 15.99
CA ILE A 101 3.47 -13.10 15.15
C ILE A 101 3.94 -14.26 14.27
N PRO A 102 3.20 -15.39 14.23
CA PRO A 102 3.53 -16.50 13.35
C PRO A 102 3.50 -16.07 11.89
N ARG A 103 4.62 -16.31 11.20
CA ARG A 103 4.78 -16.02 9.76
C ARG A 103 4.44 -17.20 8.87
N ALA A 104 4.32 -18.39 9.45
CA ALA A 104 3.99 -19.64 8.78
C ALA A 104 2.71 -20.23 9.40
N TYR A 105 2.08 -21.11 8.63
CA TYR A 105 0.89 -21.86 9.03
C TYR A 105 0.84 -23.18 8.26
N ASP A 106 0.18 -24.17 8.84
CA ASP A 106 -0.14 -25.41 8.15
C ASP A 106 -1.50 -25.29 7.45
N LEU A 107 -1.57 -25.80 6.21
CA LEU A 107 -2.78 -25.84 5.38
C LEU A 107 -3.44 -27.23 5.51
N VAL A 108 -4.71 -27.28 5.93
CA VAL A 108 -5.53 -28.50 5.87
C VAL A 108 -6.87 -28.17 5.23
N GLY A 109 -6.98 -28.38 3.91
CA GLY A 109 -8.16 -28.00 3.15
C GLY A 109 -8.37 -26.47 3.17
N ASP A 110 -9.47 -26.04 3.76
CA ASP A 110 -9.88 -24.65 3.99
C ASP A 110 -9.60 -24.17 5.43
N ILE A 111 -8.80 -24.94 6.19
CA ILE A 111 -8.39 -24.64 7.56
C ILE A 111 -6.90 -24.25 7.59
N ALA A 112 -6.60 -23.13 8.24
CA ALA A 112 -5.23 -22.73 8.59
C ALA A 112 -4.94 -23.06 10.07
N VAL A 113 -3.77 -23.64 10.36
CA VAL A 113 -3.29 -23.84 11.73
C VAL A 113 -2.09 -22.94 11.98
N LEU A 114 -2.23 -22.03 12.94
CA LEU A 114 -1.17 -21.12 13.39
C LEU A 114 -0.54 -21.65 14.68
N GLU A 115 0.76 -21.40 14.86
CA GLU A 115 1.45 -21.58 16.14
C GLU A 115 1.56 -20.21 16.81
N VAL A 116 0.53 -19.80 17.55
CA VAL A 116 0.53 -18.52 18.27
C VAL A 116 1.22 -18.73 19.63
N PRO A 117 2.30 -17.98 19.91
CA PRO A 117 3.02 -18.09 21.18
C PRO A 117 2.15 -17.63 22.37
N GLU A 118 2.39 -18.17 23.57
CA GLU A 118 1.59 -17.89 24.76
C GLU A 118 1.60 -16.40 25.15
N GLU A 119 2.68 -15.70 24.84
CA GLU A 119 2.83 -14.25 24.99
C GLU A 119 1.76 -13.46 24.23
N LEU A 120 1.19 -14.05 23.17
CA LEU A 120 0.14 -13.46 22.35
C LEU A 120 -1.26 -14.04 22.65
N ASP A 121 -1.43 -14.84 23.72
CA ASP A 121 -2.71 -15.50 24.02
C ASP A 121 -3.85 -14.50 24.21
N ALA A 122 -3.56 -13.34 24.80
CA ALA A 122 -4.52 -12.25 25.00
C ALA A 122 -5.08 -11.68 23.67
N VAL A 123 -4.36 -11.84 22.56
CA VAL A 123 -4.70 -11.27 21.25
C VAL A 123 -4.91 -12.33 20.17
N LYS A 124 -4.86 -13.63 20.49
CA LYS A 124 -4.99 -14.75 19.54
C LYS A 124 -6.26 -14.69 18.69
N GLU A 125 -7.37 -14.23 19.26
CA GLU A 125 -8.63 -14.10 18.52
C GLU A 125 -8.54 -12.96 17.48
N GLN A 126 -7.88 -11.86 17.82
CA GLN A 126 -7.64 -10.78 16.87
C GLN A 126 -6.71 -11.23 15.75
N ILE A 127 -5.69 -12.03 16.07
CA ILE A 127 -4.80 -12.65 15.08
C ILE A 127 -5.61 -13.48 14.09
N GLY A 128 -6.43 -14.42 14.58
CA GLY A 128 -7.27 -15.26 13.71
C GLY A 128 -8.24 -14.46 12.84
N ARG A 129 -8.92 -13.45 13.40
CA ARG A 129 -9.83 -12.57 12.66
C ARG A 129 -9.13 -11.78 11.55
N HIS A 130 -7.91 -11.30 11.78
CA HIS A 130 -7.15 -10.58 10.75
C HIS A 130 -6.58 -11.54 9.71
N PHE A 131 -6.16 -12.74 10.11
CA PHE A 131 -5.71 -13.78 9.18
C PHE A 131 -6.77 -14.09 8.13
N LEU A 132 -8.01 -14.39 8.56
CA LEU A 132 -9.13 -14.70 7.64
C LEU A 132 -9.50 -13.52 6.72
N LYS A 133 -9.31 -12.27 7.16
CA LYS A 133 -9.52 -11.10 6.30
C LYS A 133 -8.47 -10.97 5.19
N ILE A 134 -7.23 -11.37 5.47
CA ILE A 134 -6.11 -11.28 4.52
C ILE A 134 -6.11 -12.48 3.57
N HIS A 135 -6.54 -13.65 4.06
CA HIS A 135 -6.55 -14.90 3.33
C HIS A 135 -7.98 -15.42 3.14
N PRO A 136 -8.75 -14.87 2.18
CA PRO A 136 -10.17 -15.18 1.99
C PRO A 136 -10.45 -16.62 1.51
N ASN A 137 -9.42 -17.40 1.21
CA ASN A 137 -9.54 -18.81 0.81
C ASN A 137 -9.70 -19.76 2.02
N PHE A 138 -9.51 -19.26 3.25
CA PHE A 138 -9.72 -20.03 4.47
C PHE A 138 -11.07 -19.71 5.08
N GLU A 139 -11.78 -20.74 5.54
CA GLU A 139 -13.02 -20.57 6.30
C GLU A 139 -12.75 -20.58 7.81
N THR A 140 -11.73 -21.33 8.24
CA THR A 140 -11.41 -21.53 9.66
C THR A 140 -9.93 -21.34 9.93
N VAL A 141 -9.61 -20.80 11.11
CA VAL A 141 -8.26 -20.70 11.64
C VAL A 141 -8.21 -21.28 13.04
N LEU A 142 -7.21 -22.12 13.31
CA LEU A 142 -6.99 -22.78 14.60
C LEU A 142 -5.62 -22.38 15.16
N ASN A 143 -5.49 -22.41 16.49
CA ASN A 143 -4.21 -22.40 17.16
C ASN A 143 -3.81 -23.84 17.48
N LYS A 144 -2.54 -24.17 17.32
CA LYS A 144 -1.99 -25.49 17.67
C LYS A 144 -1.92 -25.71 19.18
#